data_AF-A0A7S4DLK2-F1
#
_entry.id   AF-A0A7S4DLK2-F1
#
_cell.length_a   1.000
_cell.length_b   1.000
_cell.length_c   1.000
_cell.angle_alpha   90.00
_cell.angle_beta   90.00
_cell.angle_gamma   90.00
#
_symmetry.space_group_name_H-M   'P 1'
#
loop_
_entity.id
_entity.type
_entity.pdbx_description
1 polymer ?
#
loop_
_entity_poly.entity_id
_entity_poly.type
_entity_poly.pdbx_seq_one_letter_code
_entity_poly.pdbx_strand_id
1 'polypeptide(L)'
;AARGRERVFDVEDGSANPSMAVENFRRRGEAPQNPVAAVAASAGCLVVARENGALQKYALPHLSLESRHQGRARPVRLGLNCDSTQCAVVDSNGVFAIFDFEAKGEEGKG
;
A
#
# COMPACT_ATOMS: atom_id res chain seq x y z
N ALA A 1 11.72 -29.43 -1.38
CA ALA A 1 11.63 -28.02 -0.95
C ALA A 1 10.43 -27.38 -1.63
N ALA A 2 9.51 -26.78 -0.88
CA ALA A 2 8.40 -26.05 -1.49
C ALA A 2 8.96 -24.81 -2.20
N ARG A 3 8.70 -24.68 -3.51
CA ARG A 3 9.04 -23.48 -4.27
C ARG A 3 8.03 -22.39 -3.89
N GLY A 4 8.50 -21.22 -3.45
CA GLY A 4 7.63 -20.07 -3.20
C GLY A 4 6.89 -19.67 -4.49
N ARG A 5 5.62 -19.24 -4.36
CA ARG A 5 4.84 -18.71 -5.48
C ARG A 5 5.03 -17.20 -5.54
N GLU A 6 5.58 -16.71 -6.63
CA GLU A 6 5.67 -15.27 -6.88
C GLU A 6 4.39 -14.73 -7.51
N ARG A 7 4.04 -13.50 -7.13
CA ARG A 7 2.91 -12.74 -7.67
C ARG A 7 3.35 -11.32 -7.94
N VAL A 8 2.74 -10.69 -8.93
CA VAL A 8 3.01 -9.32 -9.33
C VAL A 8 1.69 -8.64 -9.70
N PHE A 9 1.62 -7.34 -9.46
CA PHE A 9 0.51 -6.50 -9.88
C PHE A 9 1.04 -5.13 -10.28
N ASP A 10 0.28 -4.44 -11.12
CA ASP A 10 0.51 -3.03 -11.37
C ASP A 10 -0.14 -2.23 -10.23
N VAL A 11 0.66 -1.41 -9.55
CA VAL A 11 0.21 -0.62 -8.40
C VAL A 11 -0.77 0.51 -8.82
N GLU A 12 -0.78 0.87 -10.11
CA GLU A 12 -1.74 1.79 -10.71
C GLU A 12 -3.02 1.09 -11.17
N ASP A 13 -3.06 -0.25 -11.16
CA ASP A 13 -4.29 -0.98 -11.43
C ASP A 13 -5.34 -0.66 -10.35
N GLY A 14 -6.49 -0.15 -10.81
CA GLY A 14 -7.65 0.16 -10.00
C GLY A 14 -8.49 -1.07 -9.66
N SER A 15 -8.18 -2.24 -10.22
CA SER A 15 -8.93 -3.46 -9.99
C SER A 15 -8.85 -3.94 -8.53
N ALA A 16 -9.92 -4.56 -8.05
CA ALA A 16 -9.96 -5.10 -6.68
C ALA A 16 -9.01 -6.29 -6.49
N ASN A 17 -8.65 -7.00 -7.57
CA ASN A 17 -7.78 -8.17 -7.55
C ASN A 17 -6.69 -8.03 -8.63
N PRO A 18 -5.69 -7.15 -8.41
CA PRO A 18 -4.74 -6.79 -9.45
C PRO A 18 -3.61 -7.82 -9.63
N SER A 19 -3.51 -8.83 -8.76
CA SER A 19 -2.39 -9.79 -8.77
C SER A 19 -2.50 -10.88 -9.81
N MET A 20 -1.37 -11.18 -10.44
CA MET A 20 -1.21 -12.23 -11.43
C MET A 20 0.12 -12.96 -11.24
N ALA A 21 0.28 -14.08 -11.95
CA ALA A 21 1.56 -14.79 -12.01
C ALA A 21 2.59 -13.94 -12.78
N VAL A 22 3.86 -14.04 -12.41
CA VAL A 22 4.95 -13.24 -13.00
C VAL A 22 5.07 -13.46 -14.51
N GLU A 23 4.81 -14.68 -14.98
CA GLU A 23 4.86 -15.07 -16.39
C GLU A 23 3.81 -14.33 -17.24
N ASN A 24 2.67 -13.99 -16.63
CA ASN A 24 1.56 -13.29 -17.26
C ASN A 24 1.73 -11.76 -17.20
N PHE A 25 2.66 -11.26 -16.39
CA PHE A 25 2.83 -9.83 -16.24
C PHE A 25 3.47 -9.22 -17.48
N ARG A 26 2.85 -8.14 -17.93
CA ARG A 26 3.34 -7.28 -18.99
C ARG A 26 3.30 -5.87 -18.45
N ARG A 27 4.48 -5.28 -18.23
CA ARG A 27 4.59 -3.89 -17.80
C ARG A 27 3.87 -3.02 -18.82
N ARG A 28 2.87 -2.26 -18.38
CA ARG A 28 2.10 -1.36 -19.22
C ARG A 28 2.79 0.01 -19.22
N GLY A 29 3.04 0.56 -20.41
CA GLY A 29 3.46 1.96 -20.58
C GLY A 29 4.82 2.34 -19.98
N GLU A 30 4.95 3.63 -19.70
CA GLU A 30 6.17 4.29 -19.20
C GLU A 30 6.32 4.12 -17.67
N ALA A 31 7.15 4.94 -17.02
CA ALA A 31 7.26 4.92 -15.56
C ALA A 31 5.91 5.28 -14.90
N PRO A 32 5.55 4.64 -13.77
CA PRO A 32 4.33 5.01 -13.04
C PRO A 32 4.38 6.48 -12.62
N GLN A 33 3.25 7.18 -12.70
CA GLN A 33 3.17 8.61 -12.39
C GLN A 33 3.60 8.89 -10.94
N ASN A 34 3.26 7.98 -10.03
CA ASN A 34 3.59 8.11 -8.61
C ASN A 34 4.34 6.84 -8.17
N PRO A 35 5.66 6.68 -8.29
CA PRO A 35 6.32 5.43 -7.96
C PRO A 35 6.07 4.92 -6.53
N VAL A 36 6.29 3.63 -6.29
CA VAL A 36 6.28 3.06 -4.94
C VAL A 36 7.41 3.71 -4.14
N ALA A 37 7.07 4.34 -3.02
CA ALA A 37 8.00 5.08 -2.18
C ALA A 37 8.41 4.28 -0.93
N ALA A 38 7.47 3.55 -0.33
CA ALA A 38 7.73 2.69 0.83
C ALA A 38 6.70 1.56 0.89
N VAL A 39 7.04 0.47 1.56
CA VAL A 39 6.15 -0.68 1.79
C VAL A 39 6.27 -1.16 3.23
N ALA A 40 5.19 -1.74 3.75
CA ALA A 40 5.19 -2.52 4.99
C ALA A 40 4.25 -3.71 4.84
N ALA A 41 4.56 -4.82 5.48
CA ALA A 41 3.73 -6.01 5.41
C ALA A 41 3.60 -6.66 6.80
N SER A 42 2.48 -7.34 7.00
CA SER A 42 2.24 -8.24 8.12
C SER A 42 1.85 -9.62 7.57
N ALA A 43 1.40 -10.53 8.45
CA ALA A 43 0.86 -11.81 8.00
C ALA A 43 -0.44 -11.65 7.19
N GLY A 44 -1.21 -10.59 7.46
CA GLY A 44 -2.56 -10.40 6.90
C GLY A 44 -2.63 -9.39 5.76
N CYS A 45 -1.68 -8.45 5.66
CA CYS A 45 -1.76 -7.41 4.64
C CYS A 45 -0.39 -6.93 4.13
N LEU A 46 -0.43 -6.27 2.97
CA LEU A 46 0.63 -5.48 2.39
C LEU A 46 0.13 -4.04 2.26
N VAL A 47 0.86 -3.08 2.80
CA VAL A 47 0.63 -1.64 2.58
C VAL A 47 1.69 -1.10 1.64
N VAL A 48 1.23 -0.45 0.56
CA VAL A 48 2.06 0.22 -0.43
C VAL A 48 1.83 1.71 -0.34
N ALA A 49 2.89 2.46 -0.05
CA ALA A 49 2.90 3.92 -0.14
C ALA A 49 3.43 4.37 -1.49
N ARG A 50 2.75 5.33 -2.10
CA ARG A 50 3.13 5.99 -3.36
C ARG A 50 3.77 7.34 -3.07
N GLU A 51 4.56 7.85 -4.01
CA GLU A 51 5.28 9.12 -3.87
C GLU A 51 4.38 10.34 -3.58
N ASN A 52 3.14 10.34 -4.09
CA ASN A 52 2.15 11.38 -3.82
C ASN A 52 1.44 11.26 -2.46
N GLY A 53 1.89 10.35 -1.58
CA GLY A 53 1.27 10.14 -0.28
C GLY A 53 0.10 9.16 -0.27
N ALA A 54 -0.28 8.54 -1.39
CA ALA A 54 -1.32 7.51 -1.38
C ALA A 54 -0.85 6.27 -0.61
N LEU A 55 -1.71 5.75 0.27
CA LEU A 55 -1.52 4.50 1.02
C LEU A 55 -2.56 3.48 0.53
N GLN A 56 -2.11 2.36 -0.01
CA GLN A 56 -2.96 1.28 -0.52
C GLN A 56 -2.75 0.04 0.35
N LYS A 57 -3.82 -0.47 0.96
CA LYS A 57 -3.79 -1.70 1.78
C LYS A 57 -4.34 -2.86 0.97
N TYR A 58 -3.57 -3.95 0.89
CA TYR A 58 -3.91 -5.17 0.17
C TYR A 58 -3.97 -6.36 1.13
N ALA A 59 -5.03 -7.16 1.03
CA ALA A 59 -5.19 -8.41 1.77
C ALA A 59 -4.23 -9.48 1.26
N LEU A 60 -3.50 -10.13 2.17
CA LEU A 60 -2.74 -11.35 1.86
C LEU A 60 -3.60 -12.60 2.08
N PRO A 61 -3.36 -13.69 1.34
CA PRO A 61 -2.29 -13.90 0.35
C PRO A 61 -2.67 -13.47 -1.08
N HIS A 62 -3.90 -13.00 -1.30
CA HIS A 62 -4.45 -12.80 -2.64
C HIS A 62 -4.05 -11.46 -3.29
N LEU A 63 -3.50 -10.53 -2.50
CA LEU A 63 -3.18 -9.15 -2.88
C LEU A 63 -4.42 -8.41 -3.39
N SER A 64 -5.57 -8.62 -2.74
CA SER A 64 -6.82 -7.93 -3.05
C SER A 64 -6.82 -6.54 -2.41
N LEU A 65 -7.15 -5.49 -3.14
CA LEU A 65 -7.19 -4.13 -2.61
C LEU A 65 -8.32 -3.98 -1.59
N GLU A 66 -7.99 -3.69 -0.33
CA GLU A 66 -8.95 -3.48 0.76
C GLU A 66 -9.34 -2.00 0.89
N SER A 67 -8.34 -1.11 0.90
CA SER A 67 -8.57 0.32 1.08
C SER A 67 -7.52 1.19 0.41
N ARG A 68 -7.91 2.43 0.09
CA ARG A 68 -7.01 3.49 -0.35
C ARG A 68 -7.22 4.70 0.55
N HIS A 69 -6.10 5.27 1.00
CA HIS A 69 -6.10 6.48 1.81
C HIS A 69 -5.12 7.50 1.23
N GLN A 70 -5.38 8.76 1.50
CA GLN A 70 -4.52 9.86 1.06
C GLN A 70 -3.77 10.45 2.25
N GLY A 71 -2.45 10.28 2.27
CA GLY A 71 -1.55 10.95 3.20
C GLY A 71 -1.24 12.38 2.77
N ARG A 72 -0.53 13.11 3.64
CA ARG A 72 -0.23 14.54 3.45
C ARG A 72 1.05 14.82 2.63
N ALA A 73 2.02 13.92 2.67
CA ALA A 73 3.35 14.12 2.10
C ALA A 73 3.95 12.80 1.60
N ARG A 74 5.12 12.87 0.93
CA ARG A 74 5.86 11.75 0.36
C ARG A 74 6.38 10.81 1.46
N PRO A 75 5.86 9.58 1.60
CA PRO A 75 6.31 8.64 2.62
C PRO A 75 7.70 8.11 2.29
N VAL A 76 8.56 7.97 3.30
CA VAL A 76 9.91 7.39 3.16
C VAL A 76 10.10 6.12 3.97
N ARG A 77 9.34 5.94 5.07
CA ARG A 77 9.31 4.69 5.85
C ARG A 77 7.91 4.42 6.36
N LEU A 78 7.57 3.13 6.38
CA LEU A 78 6.33 2.61 6.96
C LEU A 78 6.65 1.58 8.05
N GLY A 79 5.73 1.41 9.00
CA GLY A 79 5.74 0.30 9.94
C GLY A 79 4.32 -0.05 10.37
N LEU A 80 3.96 -1.33 10.34
CA LEU A 80 2.66 -1.80 10.83
C LEU A 80 2.76 -2.21 12.28
N ASN A 81 1.71 -1.93 13.05
CA ASN A 81 1.54 -2.53 14.37
C ASN A 81 1.14 -4.02 14.27
N CYS A 82 1.14 -4.73 15.40
CA CYS A 82 0.98 -6.19 15.42
C CYS A 82 -0.35 -6.68 14.83
N ASP A 83 -1.43 -5.93 15.01
CA ASP A 83 -2.76 -6.28 14.51
C ASP A 83 -3.08 -5.63 13.15
N SER A 84 -2.14 -4.88 12.56
CA SER A 84 -2.28 -4.20 11.26
C SER A 84 -3.43 -3.19 11.18
N THR A 85 -3.87 -2.66 12.31
CA THR A 85 -4.89 -1.59 12.39
C THR A 85 -4.28 -0.20 12.24
N GLN A 86 -2.98 -0.06 12.53
CA GLN A 86 -2.27 1.22 12.46
C GLN A 86 -0.96 1.12 11.70
N CYS A 87 -0.61 2.20 11.00
CA CYS A 87 0.63 2.33 10.23
C CYS A 87 1.41 3.57 10.68
N ALA A 88 2.62 3.38 11.19
CA ALA A 88 3.58 4.46 11.37
C ALA A 88 4.12 4.92 10.01
N VAL A 89 4.08 6.22 9.75
CA VAL A 89 4.54 6.86 8.52
C VAL A 89 5.57 7.92 8.88
N VAL A 90 6.76 7.81 8.31
CA VAL A 90 7.75 8.91 8.28
C VAL A 90 7.78 9.45 6.87
N ASP A 91 7.67 10.78 6.72
CA ASP A 91 7.71 11.45 5.42
C ASP A 91 9.08 12.08 5.10
N SER A 92 9.21 12.61 3.88
CA SER A 92 10.44 13.28 3.41
C SER A 92 10.79 14.57 4.14
N ASN A 93 9.85 15.17 4.89
CA ASN A 93 10.08 16.35 5.70
C ASN A 93 10.53 15.99 7.12
N GLY A 94 10.67 14.70 7.43
CA GLY A 94 11.01 14.21 8.77
C GLY A 94 9.84 14.19 9.74
N VAL A 95 8.60 14.36 9.26
CA VAL A 95 7.40 14.27 10.11
C VAL A 95 7.05 12.81 10.33
N PHE A 96 6.79 12.46 11.59
CA PHE A 96 6.26 11.17 12.00
C PHE A 96 4.75 11.29 12.27
N ALA A 97 3.97 10.38 11.71
CA ALA A 97 2.53 10.28 11.94
C ALA A 97 2.10 8.82 12.10
N ILE A 98 1.01 8.59 12.82
CA ILE A 98 0.30 7.31 12.84
C ILE A 98 -0.95 7.46 11.97
N PHE A 99 -1.09 6.56 11.00
CA PHE A 99 -2.30 6.41 10.21
C PHE A 99 -3.14 5.27 10.78
N ASP A 100 -4.39 5.56 11.13
CA ASP A 100 -5.35 4.58 11.66
C ASP A 100 -6.26 4.10 10.52
N PHE A 101 -6.25 2.80 10.22
CA PHE A 101 -7.07 2.22 9.16
C PHE A 101 -8.54 2.03 9.57
N GLU A 102 -8.82 2.00 10.88
CA GLU A 102 -10.15 1.71 11.45
C GLU A 102 -10.87 2.96 11.96
N ALA A 103 -10.18 4.11 11.96
CA ALA A 103 -10.79 5.39 12.30
C ALA A 103 -11.98 5.68 11.38
N LYS A 104 -13.19 5.62 11.94
CA LYS A 104 -14.39 6.14 11.29
C LYS A 104 -14.19 7.63 11.13
N GLY A 105 -14.10 8.09 9.88
CA GLY A 105 -13.87 9.50 9.60
C GLY A 105 -14.85 10.37 10.39
N GLU A 106 -14.34 11.35 11.14
CA GLU A 106 -15.15 12.52 11.41
C GLU A 106 -15.36 13.17 10.04
N GLU A 107 -16.56 12.98 9.47
CA GLU A 107 -17.06 13.91 8.47
C GLU A 107 -17.00 15.29 9.12
N GLY A 108 -15.98 16.07 8.76
CA GLY A 108 -15.90 17.47 9.13
C GLY A 108 -17.18 18.12 8.64
N LYS A 109 -18.05 18.51 9.58
CA LYS A 109 -19.14 19.44 9.31
C LYS A 109 -18.51 20.75 8.85
N GLY A 110 -18.38 20.92 7.54
CA GLY A 110 -18.24 22.20 6.86
C GLY A 110 -19.61 22.67 6.41
#